data_AF-A0A5K1GY04-F1
#
_entry.id   AF-A0A5K1GY04-F1
#
_cell.length_a   1.000
_cell.length_b   1.000
_cell.length_c   1.000
_cell.angle_alpha   90.00
_cell.angle_beta   90.00
_cell.angle_gamma   90.00
#
_symmetry.space_group_name_H-M   'P 1'
#
loop_
_entity.id
_entity.type
_entity.pdbx_description
1 polymer ?
#
loop_
_entity_poly.entity_id
_entity_poly.type
_entity_poly.pdbx_seq_one_letter_code
_entity_poly.pdbx_strand_id
1 'polypeptide(L)'
;RARSGIIVLPCGAGKSLVGVSAACRIRKSCLCLATNAVSVDQWAFQFKLWSTIRDDQICRFTSDSKERFRGNAGVVVTTYNMVAFGGKRSEESEKIIEEIRNREWGLLLMDE
;
A
#
# COMPACT_ATOMS: atom_id res chain seq x y z
N ARG A 1 -18.94 0.14 9.09
CA ARG A 1 -19.16 1.33 8.22
C ARG A 1 -17.85 2.12 8.22
N ALA A 2 -17.18 2.26 7.09
CA ALA A 2 -15.97 3.08 6.97
C ALA A 2 -16.36 4.49 6.50
N ARG A 3 -15.61 5.51 6.91
CA ARG A 3 -15.75 6.88 6.43
C ARG A 3 -14.36 7.38 6.03
N SER A 4 -14.31 8.17 4.98
CA SER A 4 -13.09 8.89 4.60
C SER A 4 -12.79 9.97 5.63
N GLY A 5 -11.51 10.20 5.92
CA GLY A 5 -11.08 11.20 6.88
C GLY A 5 -9.57 11.37 6.89
N ILE A 6 -9.11 12.44 7.55
CA ILE A 6 -7.70 12.76 7.75
C ILE A 6 -7.40 12.59 9.25
N ILE A 7 -6.29 11.94 9.56
CA ILE A 7 -5.82 11.74 10.93
C ILE A 7 -4.43 12.35 11.03
N VAL A 8 -4.26 13.35 11.89
CA VAL A 8 -2.98 14.02 12.11
C VAL A 8 -2.36 13.48 13.40
N LEU A 9 -1.14 12.93 13.30
CA LEU A 9 -0.39 12.38 14.42
C LEU A 9 1.07 12.85 14.35
N PRO A 10 1.72 13.15 15.49
CA PRO A 10 3.13 13.48 15.50
C PRO A 10 3.99 12.27 15.10
N CYS A 11 5.22 12.53 14.65
CA CYS A 11 6.17 11.46 14.35
C CYS A 11 6.39 10.58 15.60
N GLY A 12 6.45 9.27 15.43
CA GLY A 12 6.59 8.31 16.54
C GLY A 12 5.30 7.95 17.28
N ALA A 13 4.17 8.62 17.04
CA ALA A 13 2.89 8.33 17.72
C ALA A 13 2.15 7.08 17.20
N GLY A 14 2.75 6.31 16.29
CA GLY A 14 2.15 5.07 15.77
C GLY A 14 1.25 5.25 14.54
N LYS A 15 1.55 6.22 13.66
CA LYS A 15 0.82 6.42 12.39
C LYS A 15 0.60 5.12 11.62
N SER A 16 1.65 4.34 11.43
CA SER A 16 1.58 3.08 10.69
C SER A 16 0.70 2.05 11.39
N LEU A 17 0.77 1.95 12.73
CA LEU A 17 -0.07 1.04 13.51
C LEU A 17 -1.56 1.39 13.38
N VAL A 18 -1.90 2.68 13.40
CA VAL A 18 -3.28 3.15 13.16
C VAL A 18 -3.75 2.75 11.76
N GLY A 19 -2.91 2.94 10.74
CA GLY A 19 -3.21 2.53 9.36
C GLY A 19 -3.41 1.01 9.21
N VAL A 20 -2.51 0.21 9.78
CA VAL A 20 -2.62 -1.26 9.79
C VAL A 20 -3.89 -1.70 10.52
N SER A 21 -4.19 -1.10 11.67
CA SER A 21 -5.40 -1.41 12.43
C SER A 21 -6.68 -1.08 11.65
N ALA A 22 -6.69 0.05 10.92
CA ALA A 22 -7.80 0.42 10.05
C ALA A 22 -7.99 -0.59 8.91
N ALA A 23 -6.91 -1.00 8.25
CA ALA A 23 -6.93 -2.03 7.21
C ALA A 23 -7.47 -3.37 7.74
N CYS A 24 -6.98 -3.82 8.90
CA CYS A 24 -7.44 -5.02 9.59
C CYS A 24 -8.93 -4.94 9.97
N ARG A 25 -9.45 -3.76 10.32
CA ARG A 25 -10.86 -3.59 10.68
C ARG A 25 -11.78 -3.61 9.47
N ILE A 26 -11.35 -3.04 8.34
CA ILE A 26 -12.10 -2.95 7.09
C ILE A 26 -12.15 -4.31 6.38
N ARG A 27 -11.08 -5.12 6.47
CA ARG A 27 -10.98 -6.46 5.88
C ARG A 27 -11.27 -6.49 4.37
N LYS A 28 -10.71 -5.52 3.65
CA LYS A 28 -10.71 -5.44 2.18
C LYS A 28 -9.28 -5.14 1.69
N SER A 29 -9.06 -5.26 0.39
CA SER A 29 -7.79 -4.89 -0.24
C SER A 29 -7.41 -3.44 0.09
N CYS A 30 -6.15 -3.23 0.46
CA CYS A 30 -5.64 -1.93 0.89
C CYS A 30 -4.52 -1.46 -0.05
N LEU A 31 -4.62 -0.23 -0.55
CA LEU A 31 -3.54 0.44 -1.26
C LEU A 31 -2.94 1.48 -0.32
N CYS A 32 -1.63 1.40 -0.08
CA CYS A 32 -0.88 2.33 0.75
C CYS A 32 0.08 3.12 -0.12
N LEU A 33 -0.08 4.44 -0.15
CA LEU A 33 0.78 5.38 -0.85
C LEU A 33 1.74 6.02 0.16
N ALA A 34 3.03 5.88 -0.11
CA ALA A 34 4.10 6.45 0.69
C ALA A 34 4.97 7.39 -0.15
N THR A 35 5.83 8.18 0.50
CA THR A 35 6.61 9.22 -0.20
C THR A 35 7.87 8.72 -0.87
N ASN A 36 8.48 7.65 -0.35
CA ASN A 36 9.70 7.08 -0.92
C ASN A 36 9.79 5.56 -0.66
N ALA A 37 10.79 4.92 -1.27
CA ALA A 37 10.98 3.47 -1.17
C ALA A 37 11.27 2.98 0.26
N VAL A 38 11.97 3.78 1.07
CA VAL A 38 12.24 3.43 2.48
C VAL A 38 10.93 3.41 3.27
N SER A 39 10.05 4.40 3.06
CA SER A 39 8.72 4.43 3.67
C SER A 39 7.86 3.24 3.22
N VAL A 40 7.98 2.81 1.96
CA VAL A 40 7.31 1.58 1.46
C VAL A 40 7.75 0.35 2.26
N ASP A 41 9.05 0.16 2.46
CA ASP A 41 9.57 -0.97 3.23
C ASP A 41 9.15 -0.92 4.70
N GLN A 42 9.16 0.28 5.30
CA GLN A 42 8.67 0.48 6.66
C GLN A 42 7.20 0.09 6.79
N TRP A 43 6.33 0.56 5.88
CA TRP A 43 4.91 0.20 5.88
C TRP A 43 4.71 -1.30 5.69
N ALA A 44 5.39 -1.92 4.73
CA ALA A 44 5.32 -3.36 4.51
C ALA A 44 5.72 -4.14 5.76
N PHE A 45 6.79 -3.72 6.45
CA PHE A 45 7.21 -4.30 7.72
C PHE A 45 6.15 -4.13 8.82
N GLN A 46 5.52 -2.96 8.94
CA GLN A 46 4.46 -2.73 9.93
C GLN A 46 3.23 -3.61 9.67
N PHE A 47 2.86 -3.85 8.41
CA PHE A 47 1.80 -4.81 8.08
C PHE A 47 2.18 -6.24 8.50
N LYS A 48 3.42 -6.67 8.28
CA LYS A 48 3.90 -7.99 8.73
C LYS A 48 3.91 -8.12 10.25
N LEU A 49 4.32 -7.06 10.95
CA LEU A 49 4.48 -7.07 12.40
C LEU A 49 3.14 -7.05 13.14
N TRP A 50 2.18 -6.25 12.65
CA TRP A 50 0.95 -5.95 13.39
C TRP A 50 -0.32 -6.58 12.78
N SER A 51 -0.18 -7.43 11.78
CA SER A 51 -1.31 -8.17 11.21
C SER A 51 -0.96 -9.65 10.98
N THR A 52 -1.97 -10.46 10.74
CA THR A 52 -1.81 -11.89 10.43
C THR A 52 -1.88 -12.16 8.92
N ILE A 53 -1.72 -11.13 8.09
CA ILE A 53 -1.69 -11.29 6.63
C ILE A 53 -0.43 -12.08 6.26
N ARG A 54 -0.53 -12.94 5.25
CA ARG A 54 0.64 -13.67 4.78
C ARG A 54 1.58 -12.75 4.01
N ASP A 55 2.88 -13.00 4.14
CA ASP A 55 3.93 -12.25 3.46
C ASP A 55 3.74 -12.16 1.94
N ASP A 56 3.21 -13.21 1.31
CA ASP A 56 2.96 -13.24 -0.14
C ASP A 56 1.74 -12.43 -0.59
N GLN A 57 0.98 -11.88 0.36
CA GLN A 57 -0.15 -10.97 0.11
C GLN A 57 0.18 -9.51 0.43
N ILE A 58 1.41 -9.22 0.85
CA ILE A 58 1.94 -7.87 0.97
C ILE A 58 2.86 -7.65 -0.21
N CYS A 59 2.54 -6.66 -1.05
CA CYS A 59 3.26 -6.40 -2.28
C CYS A 59 3.85 -5.00 -2.26
N ARG A 60 5.18 -4.93 -2.36
CA ARG A 60 5.91 -3.68 -2.52
C ARG A 60 6.07 -3.37 -4.00
N PHE A 61 5.68 -2.16 -4.36
CA PHE A 61 5.80 -1.68 -5.73
C PHE A 61 6.55 -0.35 -5.78
N THR A 62 7.82 -0.42 -6.14
CA THR A 62 8.75 0.69 -6.35
C THR A 62 9.43 0.52 -7.72
N SER A 63 10.37 1.41 -8.07
CA SER A 63 11.22 1.21 -9.24
C SER A 63 12.04 -0.08 -9.15
N ASP A 64 12.49 -0.41 -7.94
CA ASP A 64 13.46 -1.48 -7.68
C ASP A 64 12.79 -2.78 -7.24
N SER A 65 11.59 -2.69 -6.66
CA SER A 65 10.79 -3.85 -6.23
C SER A 65 9.47 -3.90 -6.98
N LYS A 66 9.24 -5.00 -7.71
CA LYS A 66 8.06 -5.21 -8.56
C LYS A 66 7.30 -6.45 -8.12
N GLU A 67 7.01 -6.53 -6.82
CA GLU A 67 6.26 -7.66 -6.28
C GLU A 67 4.84 -7.66 -6.85
N ARG A 68 4.46 -8.77 -7.48
CA ARG A 68 3.13 -8.90 -8.07
C ARG A 68 2.09 -9.20 -7.01
N PHE A 69 0.93 -8.60 -7.18
CA PHE A 69 -0.21 -8.86 -6.34
C PHE A 69 -0.74 -10.28 -6.55
N ARG A 70 -0.74 -11.10 -5.49
CA ARG A 70 -1.23 -12.49 -5.55
C ARG A 70 -2.54 -12.63 -4.80
N GLY A 71 -3.53 -13.22 -5.47
CA GLY A 71 -4.82 -13.59 -4.89
C GLY A 71 -5.92 -12.51 -4.97
N ASN A 72 -7.00 -12.75 -4.24
CA ASN A 72 -8.22 -11.93 -4.32
C ASN A 72 -8.15 -10.68 -3.42
N ALA A 73 -7.42 -10.74 -2.30
CA ALA A 73 -7.27 -9.65 -1.35
C ALA A 73 -5.85 -9.60 -0.77
N GLY A 74 -5.41 -8.40 -0.40
CA GLY A 74 -4.03 -8.15 0.01
C GLY A 74 -3.74 -6.67 0.21
N VAL A 75 -2.46 -6.36 0.47
CA VAL A 75 -1.97 -5.01 0.68
C VAL A 75 -0.94 -4.68 -0.39
N VAL A 76 -1.13 -3.58 -1.11
CA VAL A 76 -0.09 -3.01 -1.98
C VAL A 76 0.47 -1.77 -1.31
N VAL A 77 1.78 -1.69 -1.21
CA VAL A 77 2.48 -0.50 -0.72
C VAL A 77 3.34 0.04 -1.85
N THR A 78 3.10 1.29 -2.25
CA THR A 78 3.77 1.92 -3.39
C THR A 78 4.02 3.40 -3.12
N THR A 79 4.75 4.08 -4.01
CA THR A 79 4.98 5.51 -3.89
C THR A 79 4.01 6.33 -4.73
N TYR A 80 3.77 7.58 -4.34
CA TYR A 80 2.99 8.52 -5.16
C TYR A 80 3.52 8.64 -6.59
N ASN A 81 4.85 8.74 -6.72
CA ASN A 81 5.51 8.83 -8.03
C ASN A 81 5.23 7.60 -8.89
N MET A 82 5.26 6.39 -8.32
CA MET A 82 4.98 5.17 -9.09
C MET A 82 3.56 5.19 -9.67
N VAL A 83 2.57 5.70 -8.94
CA VAL A 83 1.17 5.76 -9.40
C VAL A 83 0.93 6.91 -10.39
N ALA A 84 1.48 8.09 -10.09
CA ALA A 84 1.24 9.31 -10.85
C ALA A 84 2.08 9.45 -12.13
N PHE A 85 3.20 8.73 -12.25
CA PHE A 85 4.08 8.83 -13.41
C PHE A 85 3.33 8.49 -14.72
N GLY A 86 3.39 9.38 -15.71
CA GLY A 86 2.74 9.22 -17.01
C GLY A 86 3.71 8.98 -18.18
N GLY A 87 5.01 8.85 -17.89
CA GLY A 87 6.03 8.57 -18.90
C GLY A 87 6.12 7.08 -19.24
N LYS A 88 7.03 6.72 -20.16
CA LYS A 88 7.30 5.32 -20.49
C LYS A 88 7.84 4.56 -19.28
N ARG A 89 7.14 3.50 -18.87
CA ARG A 89 7.67 2.51 -17.92
C ARG A 89 8.11 1.24 -18.66
N SER A 90 8.82 0.37 -17.94
CA SER A 90 9.01 -1.01 -18.39
C SER A 90 7.66 -1.71 -18.55
N GLU A 91 7.55 -2.64 -19.51
CA GLU A 91 6.31 -3.38 -19.78
C GLU A 91 5.75 -4.06 -18.52
N GLU A 92 6.63 -4.58 -17.65
CA GLU A 92 6.25 -5.17 -16.37
C GLU A 92 5.61 -4.16 -15.41
N SER A 93 6.18 -2.96 -15.32
CA SER A 93 5.66 -1.90 -14.45
C SER A 93 4.30 -1.37 -14.94
N GLU A 94 4.10 -1.30 -16.27
CA GLU A 94 2.77 -0.93 -16.81
C GLU A 94 1.72 -1.98 -16.45
N LYS A 95 2.03 -3.27 -16.62
CA LYS A 95 1.10 -4.36 -16.24
C LYS A 95 0.69 -4.27 -14.77
N ILE A 96 1.64 -4.05 -13.86
CA ILE A 96 1.33 -3.91 -12.42
C ILE A 96 0.48 -2.66 -12.16
N ILE A 97 0.76 -1.53 -12.81
CA ILE A 97 -0.05 -0.32 -12.68
C ILE A 97 -1.47 -0.53 -13.20
N GLU A 98 -1.64 -1.20 -14.33
CA GLU A 98 -2.95 -1.56 -14.86
C GLU A 98 -3.73 -2.46 -13.90
N GLU A 99 -3.08 -3.45 -13.28
CA GLU A 99 -3.69 -4.28 -12.23
C GLU A 99 -4.14 -3.46 -11.02
N ILE A 100 -3.31 -2.50 -10.57
CA ILE A 100 -3.66 -1.62 -9.45
C ILE A 100 -4.85 -0.71 -9.82
N ARG A 101 -4.89 -0.19 -11.04
CA ARG A 101 -5.96 0.71 -11.53
C ARG A 101 -7.29 -0.01 -11.78
N ASN A 102 -7.26 -1.24 -12.25
CA ASN A 102 -8.46 -2.03 -12.56
C ASN A 102 -9.05 -2.75 -11.35
N ARG A 103 -8.40 -2.66 -10.18
CA ARG A 103 -8.83 -3.30 -8.95
C ARG A 103 -9.61 -2.34 -8.06
N GLU A 104 -10.74 -2.81 -7.51
CA GLU A 104 -11.44 -2.08 -6.46
C GLU A 104 -10.69 -2.17 -5.13
N TRP A 105 -10.34 -1.02 -4.57
CA TRP A 105 -9.69 -0.90 -3.27
C TRP A 105 -10.72 -0.57 -2.19
N GLY A 106 -10.70 -1.33 -1.09
CA GLY A 106 -11.59 -1.09 0.04
C GLY A 106 -11.05 -0.07 1.04
N LEU A 107 -9.74 0.21 0.99
CA LEU A 107 -9.07 1.24 1.77
C LEU A 107 -7.91 1.81 0.96
N LEU A 108 -7.81 3.14 0.96
CA LEU A 108 -6.65 3.88 0.49
C LEU A 108 -6.00 4.55 1.70
N LEU A 109 -4.76 4.19 1.99
CA LEU A 109 -3.91 4.87 2.97
C LEU A 109 -2.96 5.80 2.21
N MET A 110 -2.93 7.06 2.61
CA MET A 110 -2.05 8.08 2.06
C MET A 110 -1.19 8.58 3.21
N ASP A 111 0.11 8.31 3.15
CA ASP A 111 1.09 8.78 4.12
C ASP A 111 1.72 10.10 3.63
N GLU A 112 2.07 10.97 4.60
CA GLU A 112 2.36 12.42 4.47
C GLU A 112 1.15 13.33 4.19
#